data_AF-A0A1M3D4H6-F1
#
_entry.id   AF-A0A1M3D4H6-F1
#
_cell.length_a   1.000
_cell.length_b   1.000
_cell.length_c   1.000
_cell.angle_alpha   90.00
_cell.angle_beta   90.00
_cell.angle_gamma   90.00
#
_symmetry.space_group_name_H-M   'P 1'
#
loop_
_entity.id
_entity.type
_entity.pdbx_description
1 polymer ?
#
loop_
_entity_poly.entity_id
_entity_poly.type
_entity_poly.pdbx_seq_one_letter_code
_entity_poly.pdbx_strand_id
1 'polypeptide(L)'
;MRKFLFALFIFSFAGAIRTSAQELIVVNPDTLRIATPPVMDSSLYMKSIFGILSEPGTNGAKINLIQSRNLERAVKEHIESAPTKKITGFRVRIYFDNKQNARGVSQEVMNSFLSKYPSIRAYWSHESPFFKVTVGDFRNRSEAMRLLNRISAEYPAAFVVRENINFPPLSSP
;
A
#
# COMPACT_ATOMS: atom_id res chain seq x y z
N MET A 1 46.32 -0.76 -50.06
CA MET A 1 45.56 -0.92 -51.32
C MET A 1 44.10 -0.60 -51.03
N ARG A 2 43.56 0.42 -51.70
CA ARG A 2 42.13 0.79 -51.73
C ARG A 2 41.27 -0.35 -52.28
N LYS A 3 39.95 -0.28 -52.03
CA LYS A 3 38.76 -0.82 -52.77
C LYS A 3 37.77 -1.42 -51.75
N PHE A 4 36.43 -1.29 -51.78
CA PHE A 4 35.45 -0.58 -52.60
C PHE A 4 34.15 -0.49 -51.77
N LEU A 5 33.34 0.52 -52.06
CA LEU A 5 32.01 0.84 -51.52
C LEU A 5 30.96 -0.20 -51.99
N PHE A 6 30.02 -0.64 -51.14
CA PHE A 6 28.67 -1.02 -51.58
C PHE A 6 27.63 -0.77 -50.47
N ALA A 7 26.71 0.14 -50.75
CA ALA A 7 25.52 0.41 -49.97
C ALA A 7 24.40 -0.57 -50.36
N LEU A 8 23.68 -1.11 -49.37
CA LEU A 8 22.39 -1.74 -49.60
C LEU A 8 21.40 -1.27 -48.54
N PHE A 9 20.51 -0.38 -48.97
CA PHE A 9 19.33 0.09 -48.26
C PHE A 9 18.27 -1.02 -48.36
N ILE A 10 17.90 -1.66 -47.26
CA ILE A 10 16.67 -2.45 -47.16
C ILE A 10 15.82 -1.83 -46.07
N PHE A 11 14.76 -1.15 -46.51
CA PHE A 11 13.68 -0.63 -45.71
C PHE A 11 12.72 -1.80 -45.44
N SER A 12 12.61 -2.26 -44.20
CA SER A 12 11.49 -3.12 -43.77
C SER A 12 10.92 -2.57 -42.48
N PHE A 13 9.76 -1.94 -42.64
CA PHE A 13 8.88 -1.44 -41.61
C PHE A 13 8.26 -2.62 -40.85
N ALA A 14 8.55 -2.77 -39.56
CA ALA A 14 7.75 -3.60 -38.65
C ALA A 14 7.89 -3.10 -37.21
N GLY A 15 6.77 -2.59 -36.68
CA GLY A 15 6.35 -2.75 -35.28
C GLY A 15 7.30 -2.26 -34.20
N ALA A 16 6.93 -1.15 -33.57
CA ALA A 16 7.44 -0.78 -32.25
C ALA A 16 7.23 -1.91 -31.25
N ILE A 17 8.32 -2.55 -30.82
CA ILE A 17 8.37 -3.31 -29.58
C ILE A 17 9.47 -2.67 -28.73
N ARG A 18 9.07 -1.77 -27.82
CA ARG A 18 9.95 -1.37 -26.71
C ARG A 18 9.89 -2.47 -25.66
N THR A 19 10.77 -3.47 -25.78
CA THR A 19 11.08 -4.36 -24.67
C THR A 19 12.08 -3.67 -23.75
N SER A 20 11.60 -3.02 -22.69
CA SER A 20 12.47 -2.67 -21.56
C SER A 20 12.70 -3.94 -20.74
N ALA A 21 13.60 -4.79 -21.22
CA ALA A 21 14.16 -5.91 -20.45
C ALA A 21 15.45 -5.42 -19.78
N GLN A 22 15.35 -4.98 -18.54
CA GLN A 22 16.49 -4.96 -17.62
C GLN A 22 15.99 -5.34 -16.23
N GLU A 23 16.20 -6.60 -15.87
CA GLU A 23 16.19 -7.02 -14.48
C GLU A 23 17.54 -7.66 -14.18
N LEU A 24 18.44 -6.87 -13.61
CA LEU A 24 19.59 -7.37 -12.86
C LEU A 24 20.11 -6.26 -11.95
N ILE A 25 19.67 -6.30 -10.69
CA ILE A 25 20.33 -5.59 -9.61
C ILE A 25 21.11 -6.64 -8.83
N VAL A 26 22.40 -6.77 -9.13
CA VAL A 26 23.37 -7.42 -8.24
C VAL A 26 23.74 -6.41 -7.16
N VAL A 27 23.30 -6.61 -5.92
CA VAL A 27 23.78 -5.82 -4.78
C VAL A 27 24.03 -6.72 -3.55
N ASN A 28 25.22 -6.47 -2.98
CA ASN A 28 25.95 -7.04 -1.84
C ASN A 28 25.18 -7.63 -0.64
N PRO A 29 25.83 -8.54 0.13
CA PRO A 29 25.20 -9.36 1.17
C PRO A 29 24.73 -8.65 2.45
N ASP A 30 24.91 -7.35 2.64
CA ASP A 30 24.58 -6.66 3.91
C ASP A 30 23.46 -5.61 3.78
N THR A 31 22.43 -5.91 2.98
CA THR A 31 21.24 -5.04 2.90
C THR A 31 20.14 -5.63 3.77
N LEU A 32 19.76 -4.92 4.84
CA LEU A 32 18.49 -5.12 5.54
C LEU A 32 17.38 -5.20 4.49
N ARG A 33 16.84 -6.39 4.27
CA ARG A 33 15.80 -6.63 3.27
C ARG A 33 14.53 -5.93 3.71
N ILE A 34 14.33 -4.71 3.25
CA ILE A 34 13.00 -4.12 3.15
C ILE A 34 12.36 -4.80 1.94
N ALA A 35 11.81 -5.99 2.14
CA ALA A 35 10.88 -6.53 1.17
C ALA A 35 9.72 -5.54 1.13
N THR A 36 9.59 -4.79 0.03
CA THR A 36 8.35 -4.06 -0.22
C THR A 36 7.23 -5.09 -0.12
N PRO A 37 6.18 -4.84 0.68
CA PRO A 37 5.04 -5.75 0.71
C PRO A 37 4.58 -5.95 -0.73
N PRO A 38 4.19 -7.19 -1.12
CA PRO A 38 3.70 -7.42 -2.47
C PRO A 38 2.56 -6.44 -2.74
N VAL A 39 2.74 -5.60 -3.75
CA VAL A 39 1.64 -4.76 -4.25
C VAL A 39 0.61 -5.76 -4.78
N MET A 40 -0.59 -5.76 -4.18
CA MET A 40 -1.70 -6.57 -4.67
C MET A 40 -1.93 -6.20 -6.14
N ASP A 41 -1.61 -7.11 -7.05
CA ASP A 41 -1.98 -6.95 -8.46
C ASP A 41 -3.50 -6.90 -8.55
N SER A 42 -4.04 -6.01 -9.39
CA SER A 42 -5.49 -5.90 -9.63
C SER A 42 -6.08 -7.22 -10.14
N SER A 43 -5.27 -8.07 -10.78
CA SER A 43 -5.65 -9.42 -11.21
C SER A 43 -6.03 -10.36 -10.05
N LEU A 44 -5.59 -10.05 -8.83
CA LEU A 44 -5.85 -10.81 -7.61
C LEU A 44 -7.06 -10.27 -6.83
N TYR A 45 -7.58 -9.09 -7.21
CA TYR A 45 -8.68 -8.47 -6.50
C TYR A 45 -9.95 -9.32 -6.63
N MET A 46 -10.57 -9.65 -5.49
CA MET A 46 -11.75 -10.52 -5.39
C MET A 46 -11.59 -11.96 -5.89
N LYS A 47 -10.37 -12.41 -6.20
CA LYS A 47 -10.13 -13.82 -6.53
C LYS A 47 -9.85 -14.63 -5.26
N SER A 48 -10.50 -15.79 -5.15
CA SER A 48 -10.15 -16.79 -4.14
C SER A 48 -8.80 -17.41 -4.48
N ILE A 49 -7.93 -17.61 -3.48
CA ILE A 49 -6.64 -18.29 -3.66
C ILE A 49 -6.82 -19.68 -4.29
N PHE A 50 -7.91 -20.38 -3.97
CA PHE A 50 -8.21 -21.68 -4.55
C PHE A 50 -8.57 -21.61 -6.03
N GLY A 51 -9.23 -20.53 -6.45
CA GLY A 51 -9.47 -20.24 -7.85
C GLY A 51 -8.16 -19.99 -8.59
N ILE A 52 -7.30 -19.14 -8.03
CA ILE A 52 -5.98 -18.80 -8.60
C ILE A 52 -5.12 -20.07 -8.78
N LEU A 53 -5.06 -20.94 -7.78
CA LEU A 53 -4.27 -22.17 -7.86
C LEU A 53 -4.81 -23.19 -8.88
N SER A 54 -6.08 -23.09 -9.24
CA SER A 54 -6.71 -23.98 -10.22
C SER A 54 -6.61 -23.44 -11.66
N GLU A 55 -6.17 -22.20 -11.84
CA GLU A 55 -5.97 -21.60 -13.15
C GLU A 55 -4.78 -22.28 -13.88
N PRO A 56 -4.86 -22.52 -15.20
CA PRO A 56 -3.75 -23.07 -15.96
C PRO A 56 -2.53 -22.15 -15.92
N GLY A 57 -1.36 -22.70 -15.64
CA GLY A 57 -0.10 -21.96 -15.73
C GLY A 57 0.24 -21.54 -17.16
N THR A 58 1.29 -20.72 -17.33
CA THR A 58 1.75 -20.21 -18.64
C THR A 58 2.04 -21.30 -19.67
N ASN A 59 2.41 -22.50 -19.22
CA ASN A 59 2.69 -23.67 -20.07
C ASN A 59 1.48 -24.62 -20.20
N GLY A 60 0.29 -24.21 -19.77
CA GLY A 60 -0.93 -25.04 -19.77
C GLY A 60 -0.98 -26.10 -18.65
N ALA A 61 0.01 -26.10 -17.74
CA ALA A 61 0.02 -26.99 -16.58
C ALA A 61 -1.21 -26.70 -15.69
N LYS A 62 -2.01 -27.74 -15.43
CA LYS A 62 -3.24 -27.62 -14.64
C LYS A 62 -3.07 -28.36 -13.31
N ILE A 63 -3.32 -27.66 -12.21
CA ILE A 63 -3.36 -28.26 -10.88
C ILE A 63 -4.81 -28.69 -10.60
N ASN A 64 -5.01 -29.94 -10.20
CA ASN A 64 -6.31 -30.41 -9.71
C ASN A 64 -6.36 -30.26 -8.18
N LEU A 65 -7.00 -29.21 -7.70
CA LEU A 65 -7.10 -28.92 -6.28
C LEU A 65 -8.34 -29.61 -5.68
N ILE A 66 -8.10 -30.64 -4.87
CA ILE A 66 -9.16 -31.33 -4.12
C ILE A 66 -9.09 -30.87 -2.67
N GLN A 67 -10.14 -30.19 -2.21
CA GLN A 67 -10.22 -29.65 -0.85
C GLN A 67 -11.62 -29.77 -0.27
N SER A 68 -11.70 -29.80 1.06
CA SER A 68 -12.98 -29.85 1.75
C SER A 68 -13.65 -28.48 1.81
N ARG A 69 -14.99 -28.46 1.81
CA ARG A 69 -15.79 -27.24 2.00
C ARG A 69 -15.46 -26.52 3.33
N ASN A 70 -15.07 -27.28 4.35
CA ASN A 70 -14.71 -26.73 5.66
C ASN A 70 -13.42 -25.91 5.58
N LEU A 71 -12.42 -26.37 4.81
CA LEU A 71 -11.19 -25.62 4.59
C LEU A 71 -11.46 -24.32 3.83
N GLU A 72 -12.27 -24.39 2.78
CA GLU A 72 -12.65 -23.20 1.99
C GLU A 72 -13.33 -22.14 2.86
N ARG A 73 -14.29 -22.56 3.68
CA ARG A 73 -14.97 -21.69 4.63
C ARG A 73 -14.01 -21.09 5.65
N ALA A 74 -13.15 -21.92 6.26
CA ALA A 74 -12.21 -21.45 7.28
C ALA A 74 -11.25 -20.38 6.73
N VAL A 75 -10.75 -20.55 5.49
CA VAL A 75 -9.90 -19.55 4.83
C VAL A 75 -10.68 -18.28 4.53
N LYS A 76 -11.91 -18.39 4.02
CA LYS A 76 -12.77 -17.23 3.76
C LYS A 76 -13.05 -16.44 5.04
N GLU A 77 -13.46 -17.11 6.12
CA GLU A 77 -13.69 -16.50 7.43
C GLU A 77 -12.42 -15.86 8.00
N HIS A 78 -11.25 -16.47 7.79
CA HIS A 78 -9.98 -15.90 8.21
C HIS A 78 -9.66 -14.59 7.46
N ILE A 79 -9.90 -14.55 6.14
CA ILE A 79 -9.68 -13.36 5.32
C ILE A 79 -10.68 -12.26 5.71
N GLU A 80 -11.96 -12.61 5.88
CA GLU A 80 -13.02 -11.68 6.27
C GLU A 80 -12.81 -11.10 7.68
N SER A 81 -12.18 -11.86 8.58
CA SER A 81 -11.80 -11.39 9.92
C SER A 81 -10.46 -10.64 9.95
N ALA A 82 -9.65 -10.66 8.89
CA ALA A 82 -8.35 -9.99 8.88
C ALA A 82 -8.45 -8.45 9.07
N PRO A 83 -9.40 -7.72 8.44
CA PRO A 83 -9.57 -6.28 8.66
C PRO A 83 -9.93 -5.88 10.09
N THR A 84 -10.56 -6.78 10.87
CA THR A 84 -10.95 -6.50 12.25
C THR A 84 -9.79 -6.64 13.23
N LYS A 85 -8.73 -7.37 12.84
CA LYS A 85 -7.52 -7.51 13.64
C LYS A 85 -6.75 -6.20 13.66
N LYS A 86 -6.66 -5.61 14.85
CA LYS A 86 -5.79 -4.46 15.11
C LYS A 86 -4.39 -4.94 15.48
N ILE A 87 -3.40 -4.17 15.07
CA ILE A 87 -2.01 -4.37 15.51
C ILE A 87 -1.53 -3.10 16.22
N THR A 88 -0.57 -3.25 17.12
CA THR A 88 0.12 -2.09 17.68
C THR A 88 1.01 -1.46 16.61
N GLY A 89 0.81 -0.18 16.35
CA GLY A 89 1.58 0.58 15.37
C GLY A 89 1.58 2.07 15.72
N PHE A 90 1.66 2.91 14.69
CA PHE A 90 1.79 4.35 14.83
C PHE A 90 0.79 5.09 13.93
N ARG A 91 0.34 6.25 14.41
CA ARG A 91 -0.41 7.23 13.64
C ARG A 91 0.18 8.62 13.86
N VAL A 92 -0.19 9.57 13.03
CA VAL A 92 0.10 10.99 13.27
C VAL A 92 -1.17 11.64 13.81
N ARG A 93 -1.13 12.20 15.01
CA ARG A 93 -2.23 12.99 15.55
C ARG A 93 -2.09 14.41 15.02
N ILE A 94 -3.13 14.93 14.38
CA ILE A 94 -3.14 16.28 13.78
C ILE A 94 -4.04 17.27 14.53
N TYR A 95 -4.88 16.77 15.44
CA TYR A 95 -5.72 17.59 16.31
C TYR A 95 -5.93 16.91 17.67
N PHE A 96 -5.91 17.72 18.73
CA PHE A 96 -6.20 17.31 20.11
C PHE A 96 -6.62 18.52 20.95
N ASP A 97 -7.91 18.65 21.28
CA ASP A 97 -8.41 19.76 22.10
C ASP A 97 -9.75 19.39 22.77
N ASN A 98 -10.15 20.13 23.81
CA ASN A 98 -11.42 19.98 24.54
C ASN A 98 -12.20 21.31 24.69
N LYS A 99 -11.80 22.38 23.98
CA LYS A 99 -12.57 23.64 23.92
C LYS A 99 -14.02 23.43 23.51
N GLN A 100 -14.88 24.40 23.81
CA GLN A 100 -16.31 24.35 23.49
C GLN A 100 -16.61 24.10 22.01
N ASN A 101 -15.78 24.64 21.11
CA ASN A 101 -15.90 24.45 19.66
C ASN A 101 -15.09 23.24 19.11
N ALA A 102 -14.41 22.48 19.97
CA ALA A 102 -13.45 21.46 19.54
C ALA A 102 -14.07 20.34 18.71
N ARG A 103 -15.37 20.07 18.89
CA ARG A 103 -16.12 19.13 18.05
C ARG A 103 -16.17 19.60 16.59
N GLY A 104 -16.55 20.85 16.35
CA GLY A 104 -16.64 21.41 15.00
C GLY A 104 -15.26 21.52 14.36
N VAL A 105 -14.29 22.09 15.08
CA VAL A 105 -12.93 22.28 14.57
C VAL A 105 -12.26 20.94 14.23
N SER A 106 -12.42 19.91 15.06
CA SER A 106 -11.88 18.58 14.74
C SER A 106 -12.47 17.96 13.47
N GLN A 107 -13.76 18.16 13.21
CA GLN A 107 -14.39 17.69 11.98
C GLN A 107 -13.90 18.47 10.75
N GLU A 108 -13.76 19.79 10.86
CA GLU A 108 -13.19 20.62 9.80
C GLU A 108 -11.74 20.23 9.47
N VAL A 109 -10.92 20.01 10.50
CA VAL A 109 -9.54 19.54 10.35
C VAL A 109 -9.48 18.18 9.63
N MET A 110 -10.33 17.22 10.03
CA MET A 110 -10.42 15.91 9.37
C MET A 110 -10.83 16.05 7.89
N ASN A 111 -11.86 16.84 7.60
CA ASN A 111 -12.36 17.02 6.24
C ASN A 111 -11.30 17.69 5.35
N SER A 112 -10.66 18.74 5.85
CA SER A 112 -9.56 19.42 5.15
C SER A 112 -8.41 18.48 4.85
N PHE A 113 -8.03 17.62 5.81
CA PHE A 113 -7.00 16.62 5.60
C PHE A 113 -7.39 15.62 4.52
N LEU A 114 -8.61 15.05 4.57
CA LEU A 114 -9.09 14.07 3.59
C LEU A 114 -9.19 14.64 2.18
N SER A 115 -9.54 15.93 2.03
CA SER A 115 -9.55 16.60 0.72
C SER A 115 -8.15 16.74 0.11
N LYS A 116 -7.12 16.98 0.93
CA LYS A 116 -5.73 17.15 0.46
C LYS A 116 -4.99 15.82 0.31
N TYR A 117 -5.30 14.84 1.17
CA TYR A 117 -4.61 13.55 1.27
C TYR A 117 -5.60 12.39 1.14
N PRO A 118 -6.29 12.23 -0.01
CA PRO A 118 -7.37 11.25 -0.17
C PRO A 118 -6.90 9.79 -0.05
N SER A 119 -5.61 9.52 -0.25
CA SER A 119 -5.01 8.19 -0.09
C SER A 119 -4.69 7.83 1.37
N ILE A 120 -4.77 8.79 2.30
CA ILE A 120 -4.41 8.60 3.70
C ILE A 120 -5.68 8.60 4.55
N ARG A 121 -5.92 7.50 5.26
CA ARG A 121 -7.08 7.37 6.16
C ARG A 121 -6.97 8.37 7.32
N ALA A 122 -8.10 8.95 7.70
CA ALA A 122 -8.24 9.81 8.88
C ALA A 122 -9.27 9.21 9.84
N TYR A 123 -9.05 9.43 11.14
CA TYR A 123 -9.85 8.89 12.23
C TYR A 123 -10.19 10.02 13.20
N TRP A 124 -11.49 10.26 13.37
CA TRP A 124 -12.01 11.13 14.40
C TRP A 124 -12.42 10.30 15.61
N SER A 125 -12.01 10.71 16.79
CA SER A 125 -12.36 10.04 18.05
C SER A 125 -12.68 11.07 19.12
N HIS A 126 -13.67 10.74 19.95
CA HIS A 126 -14.02 11.52 21.13
C HIS A 126 -13.80 10.66 22.38
N GLU A 127 -12.87 11.10 23.21
CA GLU A 127 -12.56 10.49 24.50
C GLU A 127 -12.67 11.58 25.55
N SER A 128 -13.81 11.61 26.25
CA SER A 128 -14.18 12.71 27.13
C SER A 128 -13.03 13.10 28.07
N PRO A 129 -12.64 14.39 28.13
CA PRO A 129 -13.29 15.56 27.51
C PRO A 129 -12.74 15.94 26.11
N PHE A 130 -11.86 15.16 25.50
CA PHE A 130 -11.07 15.55 24.32
C PHE A 130 -11.61 15.01 23.00
N PHE A 131 -11.51 15.86 21.97
CA PHE A 131 -11.66 15.48 20.56
C PHE A 131 -10.28 15.31 19.93
N LYS A 132 -10.09 14.19 19.21
CA LYS A 132 -8.81 13.83 18.59
C LYS A 132 -9.02 13.52 17.11
N VAL A 133 -8.06 13.92 16.28
CA VAL A 133 -7.96 13.47 14.88
C VAL A 133 -6.60 12.84 14.66
N THR A 134 -6.57 11.58 14.27
CA THR A 134 -5.35 10.85 13.90
C THR A 134 -5.42 10.39 12.45
N VAL A 135 -4.27 10.34 11.78
CA VAL A 135 -4.17 10.04 10.35
C VAL A 135 -3.09 9.00 10.08
N GLY A 136 -3.34 8.20 9.05
CA GLY A 136 -2.52 7.10 8.62
C GLY A 136 -2.59 5.88 9.55
N ASP A 137 -2.05 4.77 9.07
CA ASP A 137 -1.76 3.57 9.85
C ASP A 137 -0.36 3.11 9.45
N PHE A 138 0.59 3.17 10.39
CA PHE A 138 1.99 2.88 10.10
C PHE A 138 2.51 1.78 11.00
N ARG A 139 3.15 0.77 10.41
CA ARG A 139 3.78 -0.29 11.20
C ARG A 139 5.07 0.22 11.86
N ASN A 140 5.77 1.11 11.17
CA ASN A 140 7.06 1.64 11.59
C ASN A 140 6.97 3.12 12.00
N ARG A 141 7.70 3.51 13.05
CA ARG A 141 7.76 4.91 13.50
C ARG A 141 8.35 5.84 12.43
N SER A 142 9.32 5.35 11.64
CA SER A 142 9.97 6.12 10.59
C SER A 142 9.01 6.50 9.46
N GLU A 143 8.06 5.62 9.10
CA GLU A 143 6.99 5.93 8.13
C GLU A 143 6.07 7.03 8.64
N ALA A 144 5.63 6.92 9.91
CA ALA A 144 4.82 7.96 10.54
C ALA A 144 5.57 9.31 10.61
N MET A 145 6.88 9.28 10.87
CA MET A 145 7.73 10.47 10.88
C MET A 145 7.85 11.11 9.49
N ARG A 146 7.94 10.29 8.42
CA ARG A 146 7.92 10.80 7.04
C ARG A 146 6.63 11.55 6.74
N LEU A 147 5.47 10.99 7.14
CA LEU A 147 4.20 11.71 6.99
C LEU A 147 4.21 13.00 7.82
N LEU A 148 4.64 12.94 9.08
CA LEU A 148 4.71 14.13 9.94
C LEU A 148 5.53 15.24 9.30
N ASN A 149 6.71 14.93 8.77
CA ASN A 149 7.57 15.91 8.09
C ASN A 149 6.91 16.50 6.84
N ARG A 150 6.07 15.73 6.15
CA ARG A 150 5.32 16.21 4.97
C ARG A 150 4.23 17.20 5.36
N ILE A 151 3.55 16.97 6.48
CA ILE A 151 2.35 17.73 6.87
C ILE A 151 2.61 18.78 7.96
N SER A 152 3.81 18.81 8.54
CA SER A 152 4.14 19.66 9.71
C SER A 152 3.94 21.16 9.46
N ALA A 153 4.15 21.62 8.23
CA ALA A 153 3.91 23.01 7.86
C ALA A 153 2.42 23.39 7.93
N GLU A 154 1.53 22.46 7.56
CA GLU A 154 0.07 22.67 7.58
C GLU A 154 -0.55 22.35 8.94
N TYR A 155 0.04 21.39 9.66
CA TYR A 155 -0.43 20.90 10.95
C TYR A 155 0.71 20.99 11.98
N PRO A 156 1.03 22.19 12.50
CA PRO A 156 2.18 22.40 13.38
C PRO A 156 2.05 21.72 14.74
N ALA A 157 0.82 21.45 15.18
CA ALA A 157 0.55 20.71 16.41
C ALA A 157 0.61 19.18 16.20
N ALA A 158 0.99 18.70 15.01
CA ALA A 158 0.98 17.29 14.71
C ALA A 158 2.15 16.54 15.37
N PHE A 159 1.89 15.31 15.82
CA PHE A 159 2.92 14.45 16.40
C PHE A 159 2.63 12.96 16.22
N VAL A 160 3.68 12.14 16.25
CA VAL A 160 3.55 10.68 16.12
C VAL A 160 3.07 10.07 17.45
N VAL A 161 2.04 9.24 17.39
CA VAL A 161 1.48 8.49 18.52
C VAL A 161 1.51 6.99 18.27
N ARG A 162 1.68 6.20 19.33
CA ARG A 162 1.54 4.74 19.28
C ARG A 162 0.09 4.38 19.60
N GLU A 163 -0.58 3.68 18.69
CA GLU A 163 -1.99 3.29 18.81
C GLU A 163 -2.24 1.90 18.21
N ASN A 164 -3.42 1.34 18.48
CA ASN A 164 -3.90 0.16 17.79
C ASN A 164 -4.43 0.57 16.40
N ILE A 165 -3.71 0.17 15.37
CA ILE A 165 -3.96 0.56 13.99
C ILE A 165 -4.65 -0.57 13.22
N ASN A 166 -5.26 -0.20 12.10
CA ASN A 166 -5.62 -1.19 11.09
C ASN A 166 -4.36 -1.72 10.42
N PHE A 167 -4.44 -2.87 9.77
CA PHE A 167 -3.38 -3.26 8.85
C PHE A 167 -3.16 -2.14 7.82
N PRO A 168 -1.91 -1.69 7.63
CA PRO A 168 -1.59 -0.68 6.63
C PRO A 168 -1.92 -1.23 5.24
N PRO A 169 -2.36 -0.37 4.30
CA PRO A 169 -2.54 -0.79 2.91
C PRO A 169 -1.19 -1.28 2.34
N LEU A 170 -1.22 -2.30 1.49
CA LEU A 170 -0.01 -2.88 0.89
C LEU A 170 0.71 -1.90 -0.04
N SER A 171 -0.01 -0.90 -0.57
CA SER A 171 0.57 0.26 -1.24
C SER A 171 0.77 1.40 -0.23
N SER A 172 1.99 1.57 0.28
CA SER A 172 2.37 2.78 1.01
C SER A 172 2.48 3.98 0.05
N PRO A 173 1.86 5.14 0.36
CA PRO A 173 1.98 6.37 -0.43
C PRO A 173 3.31 7.12 -0.24
#